data_AF-A0ABD4YIZ5-F1
#
_entry.id   AF-A0ABD4YIZ5-F1
#
_cell.length_a   1.000
_cell.length_b   1.000
_cell.length_c   1.000
_cell.angle_alpha   90.00
_cell.angle_beta   90.00
_cell.angle_gamma   90.00
#
_symmetry.space_group_name_H-M   'P 1'
#
loop_
_entity.id
_entity.type
_entity.pdbx_description
1 polymer ?
#
loop_
_entity_poly.entity_id
_entity_poly.type
_entity_poly.pdbx_seq_one_letter_code
_entity_poly.pdbx_strand_id
1 'polypeptide(L)'
;MNEYKLHAQDTGGKHIDKDAFELDTLRRTPWYQPGSGDKLAQFAVCPRCDNPIQLVGLYQLPPNVKNPFGKHTTSGIHGIGPIDTEARDNCPYFNPRQHEKTDRKIRFDGVPRKIVHLLIEQFDRVVYILEKQTQVVLSTKALGGMLERYKAEQGYLYTGATLRNVNRP
;
A
#
# COMPACT_ATOMS: atom_id res chain seq x y z
N MET A 1 5.35 -4.40 9.68
CA MET A 1 5.18 -4.85 8.27
C MET A 1 6.52 -5.30 7.71
N ASN A 2 6.57 -6.21 6.74
CA ASN A 2 7.81 -6.74 6.16
C ASN A 2 8.06 -6.27 4.72
N GLU A 3 7.36 -5.24 4.26
CA GLU A 3 7.43 -4.74 2.90
C GLU A 3 7.45 -3.21 2.89
N TYR A 4 8.03 -2.63 1.84
CA TYR A 4 8.10 -1.19 1.61
C TYR A 4 7.99 -0.87 0.12
N LYS A 5 7.75 0.39 -0.20
CA LYS A 5 8.01 0.97 -1.52
C LYS A 5 8.73 2.30 -1.36
N LEU A 6 9.38 2.80 -2.40
CA LEU A 6 10.18 4.03 -2.29
C LEU A 6 9.32 5.28 -2.42
N HIS A 7 8.27 5.21 -3.25
CA HIS A 7 7.41 6.34 -3.50
C HIS A 7 5.92 6.00 -3.38
N ALA A 8 5.10 7.00 -3.06
CA ALA A 8 3.66 6.83 -2.95
C ALA A 8 3.04 6.33 -4.25
N GLN A 9 3.52 6.76 -5.41
CA GLN A 9 3.01 6.35 -6.71
C GLN A 9 3.27 4.87 -7.05
N ASP A 10 4.27 4.23 -6.44
CA ASP A 10 4.57 2.83 -6.77
C ASP A 10 3.41 1.93 -6.34
N THR A 11 3.02 0.99 -7.19
CA THR A 11 1.87 0.10 -6.96
C THR A 11 2.26 -1.22 -6.29
N GLY A 12 3.56 -1.58 -6.34
CA GLY A 12 4.13 -2.78 -5.74
C GLY A 12 5.01 -2.47 -4.52
N GLY A 13 5.09 -3.43 -3.59
CA GLY A 13 6.03 -3.40 -2.47
C GLY A 13 7.13 -4.43 -2.65
N LYS A 14 8.33 -4.12 -2.14
CA LYS A 14 9.47 -5.02 -2.03
C LYS A 14 9.60 -5.51 -0.58
N HIS A 15 10.15 -6.72 -0.40
CA HIS A 15 10.48 -7.20 0.94
C HIS A 15 11.53 -6.29 1.59
N ILE A 16 11.42 -6.08 2.91
CA ILE A 16 12.42 -5.31 3.65
C ILE A 16 13.69 -6.16 3.77
N ASP A 17 14.70 -5.76 3.01
CA ASP A 17 16.02 -6.33 3.01
C ASP A 17 17.05 -5.20 2.94
N LYS A 18 18.17 -5.36 3.64
CA LYS A 18 19.19 -4.31 3.76
C LYS A 18 19.85 -4.04 2.42
N ASP A 19 20.36 -5.06 1.76
CA ASP A 19 21.18 -4.90 0.55
C ASP A 19 20.31 -4.40 -0.61
N ALA A 20 19.07 -4.89 -0.71
CA ALA A 20 18.10 -4.38 -1.67
C ALA A 20 17.77 -2.90 -1.44
N PHE A 21 17.53 -2.49 -0.19
CA PHE A 21 17.22 -1.10 0.13
C PHE A 21 18.40 -0.16 -0.13
N GLU A 22 19.62 -0.60 0.17
CA GLU A 22 20.82 0.17 -0.12
C GLU A 22 21.04 0.35 -1.63
N LEU A 23 20.83 -0.70 -2.42
CA LEU A 23 20.91 -0.63 -3.87
C LEU A 23 19.87 0.34 -4.45
N ASP A 24 18.64 0.24 -3.96
CA ASP A 24 17.50 1.05 -4.40
C ASP A 24 17.67 2.54 -4.10
N THR A 25 18.30 2.88 -2.97
CA THR A 25 18.37 4.25 -2.45
C THR A 25 19.75 4.87 -2.59
N LEU A 26 20.77 4.06 -2.89
CA LEU A 26 22.19 4.42 -2.84
C LEU A 26 22.61 5.08 -1.51
N ARG A 27 21.88 4.77 -0.44
CA ARG A 27 22.00 5.39 0.89
C ARG A 27 21.86 6.91 0.90
N ARG A 28 21.05 7.46 -0.02
CA ARG A 28 20.87 8.91 -0.19
C ARG A 28 19.61 9.44 0.48
N THR A 29 19.56 10.76 0.61
CA THR A 29 18.31 11.49 0.90
C THR A 29 17.31 11.28 -0.25
N PRO A 30 16.00 11.21 0.04
CA PRO A 30 15.37 11.42 1.34
C PRO A 30 15.25 10.15 2.19
N TRP A 31 15.68 8.98 1.70
CA TRP A 31 15.47 7.71 2.41
C TRP A 31 16.35 7.53 3.65
N TYR A 32 17.53 8.14 3.65
CA TYR A 32 18.41 8.19 4.82
C TYR A 32 18.40 9.62 5.37
N GLN A 33 17.98 9.77 6.62
CA GLN A 33 17.92 11.08 7.31
C GLN A 33 18.52 10.98 8.71
N PRO A 34 18.96 12.09 9.32
CA PRO A 34 19.38 12.10 10.72
C PRO A 34 18.29 11.50 11.64
N GLY A 35 18.70 10.53 12.46
CA GLY A 35 17.84 9.87 13.45
C GLY A 35 18.20 10.30 14.88
N SER A 36 18.00 9.38 15.84
CA SER A 36 18.42 9.62 17.22
C SER A 36 19.92 9.42 17.39
N GLY A 37 20.60 10.42 17.96
CA GLY A 37 22.06 10.45 18.09
C GLY A 37 22.74 10.53 16.72
N ASP A 38 23.91 9.90 16.58
CA ASP A 38 24.70 9.92 15.34
C ASP A 38 24.24 8.87 14.30
N LYS A 39 23.09 8.23 14.51
CA LYS A 39 22.58 7.18 13.62
C LYS A 39 21.64 7.76 12.58
N LEU A 40 21.77 7.29 11.34
CA LEU A 40 20.78 7.57 10.29
C LEU A 40 19.53 6.71 10.51
N ALA A 41 18.37 7.33 10.36
CA ALA A 41 17.09 6.65 10.23
C ALA A 41 16.79 6.37 8.75
N GLN A 42 16.18 5.22 8.48
CA GLN A 42 15.79 4.79 7.15
C GLN A 42 14.27 4.93 7.00
N PHE A 43 13.84 5.65 5.97
CA PHE A 43 12.45 5.91 5.68
C PHE A 43 12.06 5.41 4.30
N ALA A 44 10.82 4.96 4.20
CA ALA A 44 10.19 4.50 2.98
C ALA A 44 8.70 4.81 3.03
N VAL A 45 7.93 4.26 2.09
CA VAL A 45 6.48 4.40 2.02
C VAL A 45 5.79 3.05 2.26
N CYS A 46 4.69 3.07 3.02
CA CYS A 46 3.84 1.91 3.22
C CYS A 46 3.18 1.50 1.90
N PRO A 47 3.30 0.24 1.45
CA PRO A 47 2.69 -0.21 0.19
C PRO A 47 1.15 -0.33 0.28
N ARG A 48 0.53 -0.12 1.44
CA ARG A 48 -0.92 -0.27 1.64
C ARG A 48 -1.68 1.04 1.71
N CYS A 49 -1.11 2.04 2.38
CA CYS A 49 -1.79 3.30 2.69
C CYS A 49 -1.00 4.54 2.28
N ASP A 50 0.11 4.37 1.58
CA ASP A 50 0.98 5.45 1.06
C ASP A 50 1.58 6.39 2.11
N ASN A 51 1.38 6.09 3.40
CA ASN A 51 1.97 6.86 4.48
C ASN A 51 3.47 6.55 4.64
N PRO A 52 4.29 7.50 5.12
CA PRO A 52 5.67 7.27 5.47
C PRO A 52 5.82 6.21 6.55
N ILE A 53 6.91 5.45 6.44
CA ILE A 53 7.29 4.41 7.38
C ILE A 53 8.79 4.53 7.69
N GLN A 54 9.17 4.19 8.92
CA GLN A 54 10.56 3.95 9.29
C GLN A 54 10.86 2.46 9.16
N LEU A 55 11.99 2.12 8.53
CA LEU A 55 12.52 0.75 8.48
C LEU A 55 13.34 0.50 9.74
N VAL A 56 12.74 -0.16 10.72
CA VAL A 56 13.35 -0.48 12.02
C VAL A 56 14.14 -1.77 11.90
N GLY A 57 15.36 -1.77 12.43
CA GLY A 57 16.19 -2.97 12.50
C GLY A 57 16.94 -3.32 11.22
N LEU A 58 17.00 -2.42 10.22
CA LEU A 58 17.65 -2.70 8.93
C LEU A 58 19.15 -2.99 9.06
N TYR A 59 19.83 -2.26 9.94
CA TYR A 59 21.27 -2.44 10.22
C TYR A 59 21.54 -3.14 11.54
N GLN A 60 20.73 -2.84 12.55
CA GLN A 60 20.88 -3.37 13.90
C GLN A 60 19.50 -3.67 14.46
N LEU A 61 19.19 -4.97 14.62
CA LEU A 61 17.92 -5.41 15.16
C LEU A 61 17.80 -4.99 16.64
N PRO A 62 16.65 -4.44 17.07
CA PRO A 62 16.35 -4.29 18.48
C PRO A 62 16.31 -5.64 19.20
N PRO A 63 16.48 -5.67 20.54
CA PRO A 63 16.31 -6.89 21.33
C PRO A 63 14.95 -7.55 21.05
N ASN A 64 14.93 -8.88 20.96
CA ASN A 64 13.73 -9.70 20.70
C ASN A 64 13.05 -9.50 19.34
N VAL A 65 13.68 -8.78 18.40
CA VAL A 65 13.19 -8.63 17.02
C VAL A 65 13.94 -9.61 16.12
N LYS A 66 13.21 -10.49 15.43
CA LYS A 66 13.80 -11.52 14.56
C LYS A 66 14.18 -11.01 13.16
N ASN A 67 13.45 -10.03 12.65
CA ASN A 67 13.59 -9.52 11.29
C ASN A 67 13.32 -8.01 11.25
N PRO A 68 13.94 -7.25 10.32
CA PRO A 68 13.63 -5.84 10.13
C PRO A 68 12.16 -5.66 9.74
N PHE A 69 11.58 -4.53 10.12
CA PHE A 69 10.18 -4.26 9.86
C PHE A 69 9.92 -2.77 9.65
N GLY A 70 8.92 -2.47 8.84
CA GLY A 70 8.40 -1.13 8.68
C GLY A 70 7.47 -0.78 9.85
N LYS A 71 7.60 0.45 10.34
CA LYS A 71 6.73 1.08 11.33
C LYS A 71 6.19 2.39 10.76
N HIS A 72 4.87 2.61 10.81
CA HIS A 72 4.30 3.91 10.41
C HIS A 72 4.86 5.03 11.27
N THR A 73 5.20 6.15 10.65
CA THR A 73 5.64 7.34 11.37
C THR A 73 4.46 8.05 12.02
N THR A 74 4.73 8.86 13.04
CA THR A 74 3.72 9.67 13.73
C THR A 74 3.48 11.02 13.03
N SER A 75 4.44 11.47 12.23
CA SER A 75 4.42 12.72 11.46
C SER A 75 4.89 12.48 10.02
N GLY A 76 4.66 13.48 9.16
CA GLY A 76 5.18 13.46 7.80
C GLY A 76 6.71 13.47 7.80
N ILE A 77 7.30 12.87 6.77
CA ILE A 77 8.75 12.80 6.60
C ILE A 77 9.13 13.57 5.35
N HIS A 78 10.03 14.54 5.50
CA HIS A 78 10.46 15.40 4.40
C HIS A 78 11.02 14.57 3.24
N GLY A 79 10.58 14.87 2.02
CA GLY A 79 10.97 14.14 0.81
C GLY A 79 10.37 12.73 0.65
N ILE A 80 9.70 12.19 1.67
CA ILE A 80 9.01 10.89 1.60
C ILE A 80 7.50 11.08 1.46
N GLY A 81 6.89 11.91 2.30
CA GLY A 81 5.47 12.24 2.19
C GLY A 81 4.83 12.76 3.48
N PRO A 82 3.62 13.33 3.38
CA PRO A 82 2.81 13.72 4.54
C PRO A 82 2.14 12.50 5.20
N ILE A 83 1.55 12.72 6.38
CA ILE A 83 0.65 11.73 6.98
C ILE A 83 -0.76 11.93 6.41
N ASP A 84 -1.37 10.82 6.01
CA ASP A 84 -2.79 10.70 5.73
C ASP A 84 -3.41 9.79 6.81
N THR A 85 -4.05 10.40 7.81
CA THR A 85 -4.62 9.72 8.98
C THR A 85 -5.71 8.74 8.59
N GLU A 86 -6.62 9.11 7.69
CA GLU A 86 -7.68 8.21 7.24
C GLU A 86 -7.10 6.97 6.55
N ALA A 87 -6.14 7.16 5.65
CA ALA A 87 -5.50 6.03 4.97
C ALA A 87 -4.72 5.14 5.95
N ARG A 88 -4.02 5.75 6.93
CA ARG A 88 -3.27 5.04 7.96
C ARG A 88 -4.18 4.25 8.89
N ASP A 89 -5.28 4.83 9.35
CA ASP A 89 -6.16 4.21 10.35
C ASP A 89 -6.99 3.06 9.74
N ASN A 90 -7.15 3.05 8.42
CA ASN A 90 -7.68 1.93 7.65
C ASN A 90 -6.59 0.98 7.10
N CYS A 91 -5.32 1.20 7.45
CA CYS A 91 -4.23 0.36 6.97
C CYS A 91 -4.16 -0.96 7.75
N PRO A 92 -4.16 -2.13 7.09
CA PRO A 92 -4.09 -3.42 7.78
C PRO A 92 -2.76 -3.65 8.52
N TYR A 93 -1.71 -2.88 8.19
CA TYR A 93 -0.41 -2.94 8.89
C TYR A 93 -0.32 -1.97 10.08
N PHE A 94 -1.27 -1.06 10.24
CA PHE A 94 -1.32 -0.12 11.37
C PHE A 94 -2.39 -0.54 12.38
N ASN A 95 -3.60 -0.81 11.89
CA ASN A 95 -4.74 -1.17 12.72
C ASN A 95 -5.44 -2.41 12.11
N PRO A 96 -4.92 -3.62 12.39
CA PRO A 96 -5.52 -4.84 11.88
C PRO A 96 -6.90 -5.05 12.53
N ARG A 97 -7.96 -4.94 11.73
CA ARG A 97 -9.34 -5.13 12.17
C ARG A 97 -10.19 -5.79 11.09
N GLN A 98 -11.33 -6.33 11.49
CA GLN A 98 -12.40 -6.66 10.56
C GLN A 98 -13.11 -5.38 10.12
N HIS A 99 -13.37 -5.26 8.82
CA HIS A 99 -14.04 -4.12 8.22
C HIS A 99 -15.48 -4.50 7.87
N GLU A 100 -16.45 -3.68 8.27
CA GLU A 100 -17.86 -3.91 7.93
C GLU A 100 -18.10 -3.64 6.46
N LYS A 101 -18.95 -4.45 5.80
CA LYS A 101 -19.19 -4.34 4.34
C LYS A 101 -19.70 -2.96 3.92
N THR A 102 -20.35 -2.23 4.83
CA THR A 102 -20.89 -0.89 4.64
C THR A 102 -19.88 0.22 4.93
N ASP A 103 -18.72 -0.08 5.54
CA ASP A 103 -17.71 0.92 5.85
C ASP A 103 -17.17 1.57 4.57
N ARG A 104 -17.14 2.89 4.54
CA ARG A 104 -16.57 3.67 3.45
C ARG A 104 -15.54 4.67 3.98
N LYS A 105 -14.48 4.85 3.21
CA LYS A 105 -13.57 5.98 3.31
C LYS A 105 -14.33 7.24 2.87
N ILE A 106 -14.07 8.33 3.57
CA ILE A 106 -14.65 9.65 3.40
C ILE A 106 -14.06 10.29 2.14
N ARG A 107 -12.74 10.18 1.92
CA ARG A 107 -12.05 10.84 0.79
C ARG A 107 -11.90 9.93 -0.43
N PHE A 108 -12.04 10.54 -1.61
CA PHE A 108 -11.74 9.94 -2.91
C PHE A 108 -10.43 10.49 -3.51
N ASP A 109 -9.33 10.27 -2.79
CA ASP A 109 -7.97 10.55 -3.24
C ASP A 109 -7.05 9.40 -2.83
N GLY A 110 -5.74 9.53 -3.01
CA GLY A 110 -4.77 8.50 -2.62
C GLY A 110 -5.10 7.10 -3.15
N VAL A 111 -5.21 6.13 -2.24
CA VAL A 111 -5.44 4.71 -2.55
C VAL A 111 -6.75 4.47 -3.31
N PRO A 112 -7.94 4.97 -2.87
CA PRO A 112 -9.17 4.90 -3.67
C PRO A 112 -9.04 5.32 -5.12
N ARG A 113 -8.39 6.46 -5.39
CA ARG A 113 -8.21 6.97 -6.76
C ARG A 113 -7.28 6.07 -7.58
N LYS A 114 -6.21 5.54 -6.96
CA LYS A 114 -5.30 4.57 -7.59
C LYS A 114 -5.99 3.24 -7.90
N ILE A 115 -6.90 2.78 -7.04
CA ILE A 115 -7.72 1.58 -7.29
C ILE A 115 -8.55 1.77 -8.56
N VAL A 116 -9.28 2.88 -8.66
CA VAL A 116 -10.11 3.17 -9.85
C VAL A 116 -9.24 3.29 -11.10
N HIS A 117 -8.12 4.00 -11.03
CA HIS A 117 -7.20 4.16 -12.15
C HIS A 117 -6.65 2.80 -12.62
N LEU A 118 -6.18 1.96 -11.70
CA LEU A 118 -5.68 0.62 -12.03
C LEU A 118 -6.78 -0.26 -12.63
N LEU A 119 -8.01 -0.22 -12.10
CA LEU A 119 -9.14 -0.98 -12.66
C LEU A 119 -9.47 -0.56 -14.10
N ILE A 120 -9.33 0.73 -14.42
CA ILE A 120 -9.55 1.25 -15.78
C ILE A 120 -8.41 0.80 -16.70
N GLU A 121 -7.17 1.03 -16.30
CA GLU A 121 -5.99 0.73 -17.15
C GLU A 121 -5.74 -0.76 -17.34
N GLN A 122 -6.13 -1.59 -16.36
CA GLN A 122 -5.86 -3.02 -16.34
C GLN A 122 -7.16 -3.84 -16.42
N PHE A 123 -8.23 -3.26 -16.98
CA PHE A 123 -9.55 -3.90 -17.00
C PHE A 123 -9.50 -5.32 -17.58
N ASP A 124 -8.88 -5.50 -18.75
CA ASP A 124 -8.77 -6.82 -19.40
C ASP A 124 -8.03 -7.84 -18.53
N ARG A 125 -7.01 -7.40 -17.78
CA ARG A 125 -6.29 -8.25 -16.84
C ARG A 125 -7.16 -8.65 -15.66
N VAL A 126 -7.98 -7.73 -15.14
CA VAL A 126 -8.95 -8.02 -14.09
C VAL A 126 -9.97 -9.05 -14.58
N VAL A 127 -10.50 -8.87 -15.80
CA VAL A 127 -11.41 -9.84 -16.44
C VAL A 127 -10.73 -11.21 -16.52
N TYR A 128 -9.52 -11.27 -17.08
CA TYR A 128 -8.76 -12.51 -17.19
C TYR A 128 -8.59 -13.23 -15.84
N ILE A 129 -8.21 -12.50 -14.78
CA ILE A 129 -8.06 -13.08 -13.44
C ILE A 129 -9.40 -13.62 -12.92
N LEU A 130 -10.49 -12.86 -13.08
CA LEU A 130 -11.82 -13.28 -12.65
C LEU A 130 -12.26 -14.55 -13.37
N GLU A 131 -12.11 -14.62 -14.69
CA GLU A 131 -12.47 -15.80 -15.47
C GLU A 131 -11.62 -17.01 -15.08
N LYS A 132 -10.31 -16.83 -14.85
CA LYS A 132 -9.42 -17.90 -14.38
C LYS A 132 -9.74 -18.38 -12.98
N GLN A 133 -10.12 -17.50 -12.06
CA GLN A 133 -10.44 -17.89 -10.69
C GLN A 133 -11.83 -18.53 -10.58
N THR A 134 -12.80 -18.05 -11.35
CA THR A 134 -14.18 -18.54 -11.31
C THR A 134 -14.44 -19.69 -12.28
N GLN A 135 -13.55 -19.91 -13.25
CA GLN A 135 -13.74 -20.84 -14.37
C GLN A 135 -15.00 -20.52 -15.21
N VAL A 136 -15.40 -19.24 -15.23
CA VAL A 136 -16.57 -18.74 -15.96
C VAL A 136 -16.12 -17.68 -16.96
N VAL A 137 -16.53 -17.81 -18.22
CA VAL A 137 -16.32 -16.78 -19.25
C VAL A 137 -17.39 -15.69 -19.08
N LEU A 138 -16.97 -14.44 -18.98
CA LEU A 138 -17.83 -13.30 -18.68
C LEU A 138 -18.20 -12.54 -19.95
N SER A 139 -19.49 -12.51 -20.28
CA SER A 139 -19.99 -11.69 -21.39
C SER A 139 -19.80 -10.19 -21.12
N THR A 140 -19.71 -9.38 -22.16
CA THR A 140 -19.68 -7.91 -22.06
C THR A 140 -20.85 -7.36 -21.24
N LYS A 141 -22.05 -7.95 -21.37
CA LYS A 141 -23.23 -7.57 -20.58
C LYS A 141 -23.04 -7.85 -19.09
N ALA A 142 -22.45 -8.99 -18.74
CA ALA A 142 -22.15 -9.34 -17.35
C ALA A 142 -21.10 -8.38 -16.76
N LEU A 143 -20.02 -8.13 -17.51
CA LEU A 143 -18.96 -7.19 -17.12
C LEU A 143 -19.49 -5.77 -16.91
N GLY A 144 -20.34 -5.28 -17.81
CA GLY A 144 -21.00 -3.98 -17.65
C GLY A 144 -21.86 -3.91 -16.38
N GLY A 145 -22.64 -4.96 -16.10
CA GLY A 145 -23.44 -5.05 -14.87
C GLY A 145 -22.60 -5.08 -13.59
N MET A 146 -21.45 -5.77 -13.61
CA MET A 146 -20.50 -5.80 -12.49
C MET A 146 -19.89 -4.42 -12.24
N LEU A 147 -19.50 -3.71 -13.30
CA LEU A 147 -18.95 -2.37 -13.21
C LEU A 147 -19.95 -1.37 -12.62
N GLU A 148 -21.18 -1.37 -13.11
CA GLU A 148 -22.24 -0.49 -12.60
C GLU A 148 -22.55 -0.76 -11.12
N ARG A 149 -22.58 -2.04 -10.70
CA ARG A 149 -22.75 -2.40 -9.29
C ARG A 149 -21.57 -1.94 -8.45
N TYR A 150 -20.34 -2.16 -8.89
CA TYR A 150 -19.14 -1.74 -8.17
C TYR A 150 -19.10 -0.22 -7.96
N LYS A 151 -19.50 0.54 -8.98
CA LYS A 151 -19.63 1.99 -8.93
C LYS A 151 -20.74 2.42 -7.96
N ALA A 152 -21.94 1.82 -8.07
CA ALA A 152 -23.08 2.14 -7.21
C ALA A 152 -22.80 1.85 -5.73
N GLU A 153 -22.09 0.77 -5.44
CA GLU A 153 -21.67 0.40 -4.09
C GLU A 153 -20.46 1.20 -3.58
N GLN A 154 -19.87 2.04 -4.44
CA GLN A 154 -18.63 2.78 -4.16
C GLN A 154 -17.53 1.86 -3.63
N GLY A 155 -17.33 0.70 -4.26
CA GLY A 155 -16.42 -0.33 -3.77
C GLY A 155 -14.96 0.13 -3.64
N TYR A 156 -14.55 1.14 -4.40
CA TYR A 156 -13.23 1.78 -4.29
C TYR A 156 -13.05 2.60 -3.00
N LEU A 157 -14.14 2.97 -2.34
CA LEU A 157 -14.15 3.60 -1.02
C LEU A 157 -14.29 2.59 0.12
N TYR A 158 -14.50 1.29 -0.12
CA TYR A 158 -14.55 0.32 0.97
C TYR A 158 -13.28 0.40 1.84
N THR A 159 -13.42 0.45 3.17
CA THR A 159 -12.26 0.67 4.06
C THR A 159 -11.22 -0.44 3.97
N GLY A 160 -11.64 -1.68 3.69
CA GLY A 160 -10.74 -2.81 3.42
C GLY A 160 -10.16 -2.86 2.00
N ALA A 161 -10.55 -1.96 1.08
CA ALA A 161 -10.02 -1.95 -0.27
C ALA A 161 -8.58 -1.41 -0.33
N THR A 162 -7.67 -2.20 -0.92
CA THR A 162 -6.25 -1.90 -1.12
C THR A 162 -5.82 -2.22 -2.56
N LEU A 163 -4.68 -1.69 -3.01
CA LEU A 163 -4.16 -1.99 -4.36
C LEU A 163 -3.86 -3.48 -4.59
N ARG A 164 -3.58 -4.25 -3.53
CA ARG A 164 -3.40 -5.72 -3.67
C ARG A 164 -4.68 -6.48 -4.00
N ASN A 165 -5.84 -5.91 -3.70
CA ASN A 165 -7.10 -6.56 -4.07
C ASN A 165 -7.29 -6.58 -5.60
N VAL A 166 -6.56 -5.73 -6.32
CA VAL A 166 -6.70 -5.52 -7.76
C VAL A 166 -5.45 -5.96 -8.54
N ASN A 167 -4.28 -6.01 -7.90
CA ASN A 167 -2.99 -6.34 -8.53
C ASN A 167 -2.34 -7.62 -7.98
N ARG A 168 -3.12 -8.61 -7.54
CA ARG A 168 -2.55 -9.89 -7.10
C ARG A 168 -2.15 -10.69 -8.34
N PRO A 169 -0.84 -11.00 -8.56
CA PRO A 169 -0.45 -11.98 -9.57
C PRO A 169 -1.01 -13.37 -9.23
#